data_AF-A0A8T1CGT5-F1
#
_entry.id   AF-A0A8T1CGT5-F1
#
_cell.length_a   1.000
_cell.length_b   1.000
_cell.length_c   1.000
_cell.angle_alpha   90.00
_cell.angle_beta   90.00
_cell.angle_gamma   90.00
#
_symmetry.space_group_name_H-M   'P 1'
#
loop_
_entity.id
_entity.type
_entity.pdbx_description
1 polymer ?
#
loop_
_entity_poly.entity_id
_entity_poly.type
_entity_poly.pdbx_seq_one_letter_code
_entity_poly.pdbx_strand_id
1 'polypeptide(L)' 'MWIILSRTLYDNGKKQYCSVAELRAAVLAAWDAVDEATLAKLVDSMSKRLVKVLDKKGNKTRY' A
#
# COMPACT_ATOMS: atom_id res chain seq x y z
N MET A 1 -1.40 2.39 -0.47
CA MET A 1 -0.83 1.73 -1.66
C MET A 1 0.54 1.13 -1.40
N TRP A 2 1.55 1.94 -1.08
CA TRP A 2 2.93 1.46 -0.89
C TRP A 2 3.10 0.29 0.11
N ILE A 3 2.35 0.26 1.22
CA ILE A 3 2.35 -0.86 2.17
C ILE A 3 1.82 -2.17 1.54
N ILE A 4 0.86 -2.09 0.63
CA ILE A 4 0.31 -3.28 -0.06
C ILE A 4 1.37 -3.82 -1.02
N LEU A 5 1.94 -2.93 -1.84
CA LEU A 5 3.00 -3.29 -2.77
C LEU A 5 4.22 -3.87 -2.05
N SER A 6 4.67 -3.27 -0.95
CA SER A 6 5.84 -3.76 -0.21
C SER A 6 5.61 -5.15 0.39
N ARG A 7 4.41 -5.46 0.88
CA ARG A 7 4.05 -6.79 1.37
C ARG A 7 4.12 -7.84 0.26
N THR A 8 3.65 -7.51 -0.94
CA THR A 8 3.74 -8.39 -2.12
C THR A 8 5.18 -8.53 -2.60
N LEU A 9 5.93 -7.42 -2.66
CA LEU A 9 7.28 -7.37 -3.22
C LEU A 9 8.29 -8.16 -2.41
N TYR A 10 8.24 -8.01 -1.09
CA TYR A 10 9.21 -8.64 -0.20
C TYR A 10 8.68 -9.94 0.42
N ASP A 11 7.42 -10.29 0.18
CA ASP A 11 6.73 -11.45 0.79
C ASP A 11 7.03 -11.55 2.30
N ASN A 12 6.77 -10.46 3.02
CA ASN A 12 7.09 -10.31 4.44
C ASN A 12 8.57 -10.60 4.80
N GLY A 13 9.50 -10.27 3.91
CA GLY A 13 10.94 -10.43 4.10
C GLY A 13 11.54 -11.71 3.52
N LYS A 14 10.71 -12.61 2.94
CA LYS A 14 11.16 -13.86 2.33
C LYS A 14 11.81 -13.66 0.96
N LYS A 15 11.48 -12.57 0.26
CA LYS A 15 12.03 -12.26 -1.06
C LYS A 15 13.01 -11.09 -0.98
N GLN A 16 14.16 -11.27 -1.61
CA GLN A 16 15.23 -10.27 -1.76
C GLN A 16 15.58 -10.13 -3.24
N TYR A 17 16.22 -9.02 -3.60
CA TYR A 17 16.58 -8.70 -4.98
C TYR A 17 18.08 -8.42 -5.06
N CYS A 18 18.75 -8.99 -6.06
CA CYS A 18 20.20 -8.85 -6.21
C CYS A 18 20.59 -7.66 -7.11
N SER A 19 19.61 -7.04 -7.78
CA SER A 19 19.84 -5.87 -8.63
C SER A 19 18.64 -4.92 -8.65
N VAL A 20 18.92 -3.66 -9.00
CA VAL A 20 17.86 -2.65 -9.22
C VAL A 20 16.96 -3.04 -10.39
N ALA A 21 17.49 -3.71 -11.42
CA ALA A 21 16.70 -4.15 -12.57
C ALA A 21 15.64 -5.20 -12.18
N GLU A 22 16.04 -6.17 -11.35
CA GLU A 22 15.15 -7.20 -10.83
C GLU A 22 14.06 -6.61 -9.93
N LEU A 23 14.44 -5.73 -9.00
CA LEU A 23 13.50 -5.03 -8.13
C LEU A 23 12.51 -4.20 -8.95
N ARG A 24 12.98 -3.49 -9.97
CA ARG A 24 12.12 -2.68 -10.86
C ARG A 24 11.10 -3.56 -11.59
N ALA A 25 11.53 -4.68 -12.15
CA ALA A 25 10.63 -5.61 -12.83
C ALA A 25 9.57 -6.16 -11.85
N ALA A 26 9.96 -6.50 -10.63
CA ALA A 26 9.03 -6.96 -9.61
C ALA A 26 8.03 -5.87 -9.16
N VAL A 27 8.46 -4.61 -9.04
CA VAL A 27 7.57 -3.47 -8.73
C VAL A 27 6.50 -3.31 -9.78
N LEU A 28 6.85 -3.38 -11.07
CA LEU A 28 5.90 -3.29 -12.17
C LEU A 28 4.92 -4.47 -12.16
N ALA A 29 5.42 -5.69 -12.02
CA ALA A 29 4.56 -6.88 -11.95
C ALA A 29 3.61 -6.83 -10.72
N ALA A 30 4.09 -6.37 -9.57
CA ALA A 30 3.27 -6.22 -8.37
C ALA A 30 2.21 -5.13 -8.54
N TRP A 31 2.50 -4.07 -9.29
CA TRP A 31 1.53 -3.03 -9.64
C TRP A 31 0.45 -3.55 -10.58
N ASP A 32 0.83 -4.25 -11.64
CA ASP A 32 -0.09 -4.82 -12.63
C ASP A 32 -1.02 -5.88 -12.02
N ALA A 33 -0.58 -6.53 -10.93
CA ALA A 33 -1.38 -7.49 -10.17
C ALA A 33 -2.37 -6.84 -9.18
N VAL A 34 -2.36 -5.51 -8.99
CA VAL A 34 -3.32 -4.85 -8.12
C VAL A 34 -4.69 -4.80 -8.78
N ASP A 35 -5.69 -5.38 -8.13
CA ASP A 35 -7.07 -5.32 -8.61
C ASP A 35 -7.72 -3.94 -8.36
N GLU A 36 -8.68 -3.60 -9.22
CA GLU A 36 -9.44 -2.34 -9.10
C GLU A 36 -10.23 -2.29 -7.78
N ALA A 37 -10.66 -3.45 -7.27
CA ALA A 37 -11.35 -3.56 -5.99
C ALA A 37 -10.48 -3.10 -4.81
N THR A 38 -9.16 -3.34 -4.83
CA THR A 38 -8.23 -2.84 -3.82
C THR A 38 -8.14 -1.32 -3.88
N LEU A 39 -8.07 -0.74 -5.08
CA LEU A 39 -8.06 0.71 -5.25
C LEU A 39 -9.36 1.35 -4.73
N ALA A 40 -10.50 0.80 -5.12
CA ALA A 40 -11.81 1.26 -4.65
C ALA A 40 -11.91 1.23 -3.11
N LYS A 41 -11.52 0.12 -2.48
CA LYS A 41 -11.51 0.00 -1.01
C LYS A 41 -10.63 1.03 -0.33
N LEU A 42 -9.48 1.38 -0.92
CA LEU A 42 -8.61 2.42 -0.37
C LEU A 42 -9.28 3.79 -0.42
N VAL A 43 -9.90 4.14 -1.54
CA VAL A 43 -10.65 5.39 -1.73
C VAL A 43 -11.85 5.45 -0.77
N ASP A 44 -12.65 4.38 -0.71
CA ASP A 44 -13.81 4.29 0.19
C ASP A 44 -13.41 4.44 1.67
N SER A 45 -12.20 4.03 2.04
CA SER A 45 -11.71 4.18 3.41
C SER A 45 -11.42 5.64 3.80
N MET A 46 -11.24 6.55 2.84
CA MET A 46 -10.77 7.92 3.10
C MET A 46 -11.74 8.72 3.97
N SER A 47 -13.04 8.62 3.73
CA SER A 47 -14.06 9.30 4.54
C SER A 47 -13.94 8.92 6.02
N LYS A 48 -13.77 7.62 6.32
CA LYS A 48 -13.57 7.10 7.68
C LYS A 48 -12.27 7.62 8.32
N ARG A 49 -11.21 7.83 7.53
CA ARG A 49 -9.95 8.41 8.03
C ARG A 49 -10.13 9.88 8.41
N LEU A 50 -10.84 10.65 7.59
CA LEU A 50 -11.14 12.06 7.88
C LEU A 50 -11.95 12.21 9.16
N VAL A 51 -12.98 11.37 9.36
CA VAL A 51 -13.73 11.33 10.64
C VAL A 51 -12.78 11.09 11.82
N LYS A 52 -11.79 10.20 11.68
CA LYS A 52 -10.82 9.95 12.75
C LYS A 52 -9.88 11.12 13.02
N VAL A 53 -9.56 11.93 12.02
CA VAL A 53 -8.80 13.18 12.21
C VAL A 53 -9.64 14.19 12.99
N LEU A 54 -10.93 14.31 12.67
CA LEU A 54 -11.87 15.17 13.41
C LEU A 54 -12.00 14.74 14.88
N ASP A 55 -12.22 13.45 15.13
CA ASP A 55 -12.28 12.86 16.48
C ASP A 55 -11.01 13.19 17.30
N LYS A 56 -9.86 13.24 16.61
CA LYS A 56 -8.54 13.52 17.19
C LYS A 56 -8.19 15.00 17.23
N LYS A 57 -9.11 15.90 16.86
CA LYS A 57 -8.89 17.36 16.80
C LYS A 57 -7.65 17.72 15.96
N GLY A 58 -7.47 17.04 14.83
CA GLY A 58 -6.33 17.23 13.94
C GLY A 58 -5.06 16.45 14.30
N ASN A 59 -5.02 15.73 15.43
CA ASN A 59 -3.85 14.94 15.80
C ASN A 59 -3.71 13.66 14.95
N LYS A 60 -2.51 13.06 15.02
CA LYS A 60 -2.17 11.80 14.35
C LYS A 60 -3.20 10.70 14.65
N THR A 61 -3.58 9.99 13.58
CA THR A 61 -4.43 8.79 13.65
C THR A 61 -3.60 7.52 13.47
N ARG A 62 -4.23 6.34 13.59
CA ARG A 62 -3.56 5.05 13.35
C ARG A 62 -3.29 4.73 11.87
N TYR A 63 -3.81 5.55 10.97
CA TYR A 63 -3.73 5.35 9.52
C TYR A 63 -2.45 5.89 8.91
#